data_AF-A0A7J8PGW3-F1
#
_entry.id   AF-A0A7J8PGW3-F1
#
_cell.length_a   1.000
_cell.length_b   1.000
_cell.length_c   1.000
_cell.angle_alpha   90.00
_cell.angle_beta   90.00
_cell.angle_gamma   90.00
#
_symmetry.space_group_name_H-M   'P 1'
#
loop_
_entity.id
_entity.type
_entity.pdbx_description
1 polymer ?
#
loop_
_entity_poly.entity_id
_entity_poly.type
_entity_poly.pdbx_seq_one_letter_code
_entity_poly.pdbx_strand_id
1 'polypeptide(L)'
;MKIIAKDFDDFFEKIIDEHVRSKDENRVKDFVDVMLGFMGSEETDEYRVERDTIKAIILDMLTASMDTSAAAIDWTLAELIRHPQVMKKVQKELKNVIGMKRMVEESDLEKLKYLDMVVKESFRLHPVAPLLAPHASREDFTVNGFDIPKGARIFVNAWAISRDERVWTDAERFYPERFIGSDIDLRGRNFELIPFGAGRRGCPGMQLGLTVVRLVVAQMVHCFDWELPNGMLGSELDMREEFGLVCPRANHLLAIPTWRLKD
;
A
#
# COMPACT_ATOMS: atom_id res chain seq x y z
N MET A 1 -1.57 13.91 21.34
CA MET A 1 -0.28 13.17 21.29
C MET A 1 0.45 13.08 22.62
N LYS A 2 0.62 14.14 23.44
CA LYS A 2 1.38 14.04 24.71
C LYS A 2 0.88 12.96 25.69
N ILE A 3 -0.42 12.68 25.71
CA ILE A 3 -1.04 11.70 26.61
C ILE A 3 -0.64 10.25 26.26
N ILE A 4 -0.43 9.94 24.97
CA ILE A 4 -0.10 8.60 24.46
C ILE A 4 1.39 8.45 24.11
N ALA A 5 2.16 9.55 24.12
CA ALA A 5 3.57 9.54 23.74
C ALA A 5 4.39 8.60 24.65
N LYS A 6 4.07 8.58 25.95
CA LYS A 6 4.71 7.68 26.90
C LYS A 6 4.40 6.21 26.58
N ASP A 7 3.15 5.89 26.25
CA ASP A 7 2.75 4.51 25.95
C ASP A 7 3.48 3.97 24.70
N PHE A 8 3.60 4.79 23.66
CA PHE A 8 4.39 4.45 22.46
C PHE A 8 5.88 4.34 22.77
N ASP A 9 6.43 5.26 23.56
CA ASP A 9 7.84 5.23 23.97
C ASP A 9 8.16 3.95 24.75
N ASP A 10 7.38 3.64 25.78
CA ASP A 10 7.51 2.43 26.60
C ASP A 10 7.36 1.15 25.74
N PHE A 11 6.44 1.16 24.77
CA PHE A 11 6.25 0.05 23.83
C PHE A 11 7.47 -0.18 22.92
N PHE A 12 8.01 0.87 22.30
CA PHE A 12 9.17 0.72 21.42
C PHE A 12 10.46 0.45 22.18
N GLU A 13 10.61 1.01 23.39
CA GLU A 13 11.75 0.71 24.25
C GLU A 13 11.75 -0.79 24.61
N LYS A 14 10.58 -1.36 24.92
CA LYS A 14 10.44 -2.80 25.16
C LYS A 14 10.87 -3.63 23.94
N ILE A 15 10.43 -3.26 22.74
CA ILE A 15 10.84 -3.92 21.49
C ILE A 15 12.36 -3.89 21.34
N ILE A 16 12.99 -2.72 21.49
CA ILE A 16 14.44 -2.57 21.38
C ILE A 16 15.17 -3.44 22.43
N ASP A 17 14.73 -3.40 23.68
CA ASP A 17 15.33 -4.18 24.76
C ASP A 17 15.24 -5.69 24.53
N GLU A 18 14.13 -6.19 23.96
CA GLU A 18 13.99 -7.59 23.57
C GLU A 18 15.01 -8.00 22.51
N HIS A 19 15.29 -7.14 21.54
CA HIS A 19 16.30 -7.40 20.49
C HIS A 19 17.73 -7.36 21.04
N VAL A 20 18.05 -6.36 21.88
CA VAL A 20 19.37 -6.23 22.52
C VAL A 20 19.68 -7.41 23.45
N ARG A 21 18.67 -7.93 24.16
CA ARG A 21 18.84 -9.04 25.09
C ARG A 21 18.81 -10.41 24.40
N SER A 22 18.38 -10.49 23.15
CA SER A 22 18.34 -11.74 22.42
C SER A 22 19.76 -12.28 22.20
N LYS A 23 19.99 -13.52 22.66
CA LYS A 23 21.27 -14.24 22.50
C LYS A 23 21.16 -15.39 21.50
N ASP A 24 20.02 -15.51 20.82
CA ASP A 24 19.80 -16.57 19.85
C ASP A 24 20.49 -16.22 18.52
N GLU A 25 21.68 -16.78 18.30
CA GLU A 25 22.43 -16.61 17.06
C GLU A 25 21.72 -17.22 15.84
N ASN A 26 20.76 -18.14 16.05
CA ASN A 26 19.97 -18.75 14.98
C ASN A 26 18.70 -17.95 14.64
N ARG A 27 18.41 -16.87 15.38
CA ARG A 27 17.26 -16.01 15.08
C ARG A 27 17.43 -15.33 13.73
N VAL A 28 16.38 -15.36 12.91
CA VAL A 28 16.30 -14.54 11.70
C VAL A 28 16.23 -13.07 12.12
N LYS A 29 17.24 -12.30 11.73
CA LYS A 29 17.33 -10.87 12.01
C LYS A 29 16.25 -10.10 11.27
N ASP A 30 15.64 -9.14 11.94
CA ASP A 30 14.65 -8.24 11.36
C ASP A 30 15.15 -6.80 11.27
N PHE A 31 14.25 -5.89 10.90
CA PHE A 31 14.55 -4.48 10.71
C PHE A 31 15.18 -3.83 11.96
N VAL A 32 14.72 -4.19 13.16
CA VAL A 32 15.24 -3.61 14.41
C VAL A 32 16.67 -4.09 14.65
N ASP A 33 16.95 -5.38 14.41
CA ASP A 33 18.32 -5.92 14.51
C ASP A 33 19.29 -5.23 13.55
N VAL A 34 18.84 -4.91 12.33
CA VAL A 34 19.64 -4.17 11.34
C VAL A 34 19.93 -2.75 11.83
N MET A 35 18.93 -2.04 12.35
CA MET A 35 19.10 -0.69 12.90
C MET A 35 20.03 -0.65 14.12
N LEU A 36 19.92 -1.64 15.01
CA LEU A 36 20.82 -1.80 16.15
C LEU A 36 22.28 -2.01 15.70
N GLY A 37 22.50 -2.70 14.58
CA GLY A 37 23.83 -2.89 13.99
C GLY A 37 24.54 -1.58 13.59
N PHE A 38 23.77 -0.51 13.34
CA PHE A 38 24.33 0.82 13.04
C PHE A 38 24.58 1.68 14.28
N MET A 39 24.06 1.27 15.45
CA MET A 39 24.27 2.01 16.69
C MET A 39 25.75 2.04 17.05
N GLY A 40 26.28 3.24 17.32
CA GLY A 40 27.67 3.43 17.72
C GLY A 40 28.69 3.31 16.59
N SER A 41 28.25 3.21 15.33
CA SER A 41 29.16 3.36 14.18
C SER A 41 29.67 4.81 14.09
N GLU A 42 31.01 4.98 14.03
CA GLU A 42 31.68 6.28 13.86
C GLU A 42 31.91 6.63 12.37
N GLU A 43 31.35 5.85 11.43
CA GLU A 43 31.66 5.99 10.00
C GLU A 43 31.27 7.36 9.42
N THR A 44 30.33 8.08 10.03
CA THR A 44 30.07 9.51 9.75
C THR A 44 29.45 10.21 10.97
N ASP A 45 30.06 11.29 11.46
CA ASP A 45 29.50 12.12 12.55
C ASP A 45 28.11 12.71 12.22
N GLU A 46 27.72 12.73 10.93
CA GLU A 46 26.43 13.24 10.45
C GLU A 46 25.24 12.27 10.62
N TYR A 47 25.47 10.97 10.81
CA TYR A 47 24.39 9.95 10.81
C TYR A 47 24.44 9.02 12.01
N ARG A 48 24.56 9.58 13.22
CA ARG A 48 24.51 8.80 14.47
C ARG A 48 23.12 8.21 14.68
N VAL A 49 22.98 6.90 14.49
CA VAL A 49 21.76 6.16 14.84
C VAL A 49 21.76 5.90 16.34
N GLU A 50 20.87 6.60 17.05
CA GLU A 50 20.64 6.43 18.48
C GLU A 50 19.29 5.74 18.73
N ARG A 51 19.08 5.28 19.97
CA ARG A 51 17.82 4.59 20.36
C ARG A 51 16.58 5.41 20.02
N ASP A 52 16.59 6.71 20.28
CA ASP A 52 15.45 7.58 19.98
C ASP A 52 15.17 7.66 18.48
N THR A 53 16.21 7.67 17.63
CA THR A 53 16.08 7.59 16.17
C THR A 53 15.46 6.26 15.74
N ILE A 54 15.87 5.14 16.35
CA ILE A 54 15.29 3.82 16.07
C ILE A 54 13.81 3.79 16.46
N LYS A 55 13.44 4.28 17.65
CA LYS A 55 12.04 4.36 18.08
C LYS A 55 11.20 5.21 17.12
N ALA A 56 11.71 6.37 16.70
CA ALA A 56 11.02 7.24 15.75
C ALA A 56 10.80 6.55 14.39
N ILE A 57 11.81 5.86 13.87
CA ILE A 57 11.71 5.14 12.59
C ILE A 57 10.72 3.97 12.69
N ILE A 58 10.75 3.20 13.79
CA ILE A 58 9.78 2.10 14.01
C ILE A 58 8.35 2.65 14.08
N LEU A 59 8.13 3.77 14.79
CA LEU A 59 6.85 4.44 14.86
C LEU A 59 6.36 4.85 13.46
N ASP A 60 7.20 5.51 12.67
CA ASP A 60 6.87 5.93 11.31
C ASP A 60 6.54 4.73 10.42
N MET A 61 7.30 3.64 10.50
CA MET A 61 7.06 2.44 9.70
C MET A 61 5.74 1.75 10.06
N LEU A 62 5.43 1.60 11.34
CA LEU A 62 4.19 0.94 11.78
C LEU A 62 2.97 1.78 11.42
N THR A 63 3.00 3.07 11.75
CA THR A 63 1.87 3.96 11.47
C THR A 63 1.63 4.13 9.96
N ALA A 64 2.68 4.18 9.15
CA ALA A 64 2.56 4.31 7.70
C ALA A 64 2.13 3.02 6.99
N SER A 65 2.38 1.82 7.54
CA SER A 65 2.16 0.54 6.84
C SER A 65 0.83 -0.16 7.17
N MET A 66 0.31 0.02 8.39
CA MET A 66 -0.89 -0.69 8.86
C MET A 66 -2.14 -0.26 8.09
N ASP A 67 -2.56 1.00 8.25
CA ASP A 67 -3.82 1.49 7.68
C ASP A 67 -3.78 1.52 6.16
N THR A 68 -2.61 1.81 5.58
CA THR A 68 -2.46 1.95 4.13
C THR A 68 -2.60 0.64 3.38
N SER A 69 -1.91 -0.41 3.85
CA SER A 69 -1.95 -1.73 3.22
C SER A 69 -3.33 -2.37 3.41
N ALA A 70 -3.91 -2.24 4.61
CA ALA A 70 -5.25 -2.74 4.91
C ALA A 70 -6.32 -2.10 3.99
N ALA A 71 -6.30 -0.77 3.85
CA ALA A 71 -7.22 -0.06 2.95
C ALA A 71 -7.03 -0.48 1.48
N ALA A 72 -5.79 -0.62 1.00
CA ALA A 72 -5.51 -1.07 -0.37
C ALA A 72 -6.03 -2.50 -0.64
N ILE A 73 -5.87 -3.42 0.33
CA ILE A 73 -6.39 -4.78 0.24
C ILE A 73 -7.92 -4.75 0.19
N ASP A 74 -8.56 -3.99 1.09
CA ASP A 74 -10.02 -3.86 1.18
C ASP A 74 -10.62 -3.30 -0.11
N TRP A 75 -10.07 -2.20 -0.64
CA TRP A 75 -10.48 -1.63 -1.92
C TRP A 75 -10.34 -2.61 -3.08
N THR A 76 -9.22 -3.33 -3.13
CA THR A 76 -8.96 -4.29 -4.21
C THR A 76 -9.93 -5.48 -4.14
N LEU A 77 -10.20 -6.02 -2.95
CA LEU A 77 -11.17 -7.09 -2.77
C LEU A 77 -12.59 -6.62 -3.10
N ALA A 78 -12.98 -5.43 -2.64
CA ALA A 78 -14.27 -4.84 -2.95
C ALA A 78 -14.48 -4.68 -4.46
N GLU A 79 -13.48 -4.16 -5.19
CA GLU A 79 -13.57 -4.02 -6.64
C GLU A 79 -13.64 -5.36 -7.37
N LEU A 80 -12.90 -6.37 -6.91
CA LEU A 80 -12.99 -7.71 -7.47
C LEU A 80 -14.36 -8.36 -7.24
N ILE A 81 -14.92 -8.25 -6.03
CA ILE A 81 -16.26 -8.77 -5.70
C ILE A 81 -17.33 -8.05 -6.52
N ARG A 82 -17.22 -6.71 -6.65
CA ARG A 82 -18.09 -5.88 -7.47
C ARG A 82 -18.00 -6.21 -8.96
N HIS A 83 -16.86 -6.71 -9.43
CA HIS A 83 -16.60 -7.07 -10.82
C HIS A 83 -16.26 -8.57 -11.01
N PRO A 84 -17.26 -9.48 -10.95
CA PRO A 84 -17.04 -10.93 -11.00
C PRO A 84 -16.27 -11.43 -12.23
N GLN A 85 -16.35 -10.72 -13.36
CA GLN A 85 -15.60 -11.08 -14.57
C GLN A 85 -14.09 -10.82 -14.41
N VAL A 86 -13.71 -9.75 -13.70
CA VAL A 86 -12.32 -9.48 -13.35
C VAL A 86 -11.83 -10.49 -12.31
N MET A 87 -12.63 -10.77 -11.28
CA MET A 87 -12.36 -11.83 -10.28
C MET A 87 -12.04 -13.16 -10.96
N LYS A 88 -12.89 -13.61 -11.89
CA LYS A 88 -12.70 -14.87 -12.63
C LYS A 88 -11.40 -14.89 -13.44
N LYS A 89 -10.95 -13.76 -13.98
CA LYS A 89 -9.68 -13.66 -14.71
C LYS A 89 -8.48 -13.82 -13.76
N VAL A 90 -8.51 -13.17 -12.59
CA VAL A 90 -7.49 -13.35 -11.53
C VAL A 90 -7.46 -14.80 -11.05
N GLN A 91 -8.62 -15.37 -10.73
CA GLN A 91 -8.74 -16.77 -10.30
C GLN A 91 -8.24 -17.76 -11.37
N LYS A 92 -8.48 -17.47 -12.65
CA LYS A 92 -7.98 -18.28 -13.78
C LYS A 92 -6.46 -18.17 -13.90
N GLU A 93 -5.90 -16.98 -13.79
CA GLU A 93 -4.44 -16.78 -13.75
C GLU A 93 -3.80 -17.56 -12.60
N LEU A 94 -4.32 -17.40 -11.39
CA LEU A 94 -3.84 -18.11 -10.19
C LEU A 94 -3.91 -19.63 -10.36
N LYS A 95 -5.02 -20.16 -10.86
CA LYS A 95 -5.15 -21.60 -11.15
C LYS A 95 -4.12 -22.09 -12.18
N ASN A 96 -3.84 -21.29 -13.20
CA ASN A 96 -2.91 -21.68 -14.27
C ASN A 96 -1.44 -21.63 -13.83
N VAL A 97 -1.07 -20.63 -13.04
CA VAL A 97 0.33 -20.41 -12.62
C VAL A 97 0.67 -21.22 -11.36
N ILE A 98 -0.25 -21.29 -10.40
CA ILE A 98 -0.01 -21.90 -9.07
C ILE A 98 -0.58 -23.32 -9.01
N GLY A 99 -1.74 -23.56 -9.63
CA GLY A 99 -2.52 -24.79 -9.46
C GLY A 99 -3.38 -24.76 -8.19
N MET A 100 -4.09 -25.85 -7.91
CA MET A 100 -5.10 -25.92 -6.81
C MET A 100 -4.63 -26.71 -5.57
N LYS A 101 -3.32 -27.00 -5.46
CA LYS A 101 -2.75 -27.90 -4.42
C LYS A 101 -1.93 -27.18 -3.34
N ARG A 102 -1.71 -25.87 -3.49
CA ARG A 102 -0.97 -25.05 -2.53
C ARG A 102 -1.47 -23.61 -2.57
N MET A 103 -1.16 -22.88 -1.50
CA MET A 103 -1.36 -21.44 -1.43
C MET A 103 -0.32 -20.69 -2.26
N VAL A 104 -0.64 -19.45 -2.59
CA VAL A 104 0.27 -18.51 -3.27
C VAL A 104 1.41 -18.15 -2.33
N GLU A 105 2.63 -18.16 -2.85
CA GLU A 105 3.83 -17.70 -2.16
C GLU A 105 4.33 -16.38 -2.79
N GLU A 106 5.14 -15.63 -2.05
CA GLU A 106 5.71 -14.37 -2.53
C GLU A 106 6.47 -14.52 -3.86
N SER A 107 7.22 -15.63 -4.01
CA SER A 107 8.00 -15.95 -5.21
C SER A 107 7.14 -16.13 -6.48
N ASP A 108 5.84 -16.34 -6.34
CA ASP A 108 4.92 -16.47 -7.47
C ASP A 108 4.45 -15.13 -8.03
N LEU A 109 4.52 -14.05 -7.24
CA LEU A 109 3.90 -12.77 -7.56
C LEU A 109 4.37 -12.21 -8.90
N GLU A 110 5.65 -12.38 -9.25
CA GLU A 110 6.20 -11.90 -10.53
C GLU A 110 5.48 -12.48 -11.76
N LYS A 111 4.89 -13.67 -11.63
CA LYS A 111 4.19 -14.37 -12.71
C LYS A 111 2.71 -13.99 -12.82
N LEU A 112 2.16 -13.33 -11.80
CA LEU A 112 0.74 -12.92 -11.73
C LEU A 112 0.55 -11.51 -12.34
N LYS A 113 0.52 -11.45 -13.67
CA LYS A 113 0.48 -10.20 -14.43
C LYS A 113 -0.91 -9.56 -14.42
N TYR A 114 -1.96 -10.37 -14.48
CA TYR A 114 -3.33 -9.86 -14.43
C TYR A 114 -3.67 -9.32 -13.03
N LEU A 115 -3.22 -10.01 -11.97
CA LEU A 115 -3.30 -9.48 -10.61
C LEU A 115 -2.55 -8.14 -10.46
N ASP A 116 -1.37 -7.99 -11.06
CA ASP A 116 -0.62 -6.72 -11.05
C ASP A 116 -1.44 -5.58 -11.67
N MET A 117 -2.11 -5.83 -12.81
CA MET A 117 -2.99 -4.84 -13.44
C MET A 117 -4.21 -4.49 -12.58
N VAL A 118 -4.80 -5.48 -11.89
CA VAL A 118 -5.92 -5.25 -10.95
C VAL A 118 -5.47 -4.36 -9.79
N VAL A 119 -4.30 -4.63 -9.21
CA VAL A 119 -3.76 -3.83 -8.11
C VAL A 119 -3.44 -2.41 -8.58
N LYS A 120 -2.83 -2.23 -9.76
CA LYS A 120 -2.61 -0.90 -10.36
C LYS A 120 -3.91 -0.12 -10.54
N GLU A 121 -4.94 -0.76 -11.07
CA GLU A 121 -6.24 -0.12 -11.29
C GLU A 121 -6.95 0.23 -9.98
N SER A 122 -6.82 -0.64 -8.97
CA SER A 122 -7.29 -0.37 -7.61
C SER A 122 -6.59 0.85 -7.01
N PHE A 123 -5.27 0.96 -7.11
CA PHE A 123 -4.53 2.14 -6.65
C PHE A 123 -4.85 3.42 -7.44
N ARG A 124 -5.19 3.31 -8.73
CA ARG A 124 -5.62 4.45 -9.54
C ARG A 124 -6.96 4.98 -9.03
N LEU A 125 -7.97 4.12 -8.93
CA LEU A 125 -9.30 4.52 -8.50
C LEU A 125 -9.37 4.81 -7.01
N HIS A 126 -8.66 4.07 -6.18
CA HIS A 126 -8.74 4.21 -4.72
C HIS A 126 -7.35 4.51 -4.16
N PRO A 127 -6.78 5.70 -4.46
CA PRO A 127 -5.50 6.09 -3.91
C PRO A 127 -5.68 6.28 -2.39
N VAL A 128 -5.10 5.35 -1.63
CA VAL A 128 -5.16 5.31 -0.17
C VAL A 128 -4.83 6.66 0.48
N ALA A 129 -3.91 7.44 -0.10
CA ALA A 129 -3.61 8.80 0.31
C ALA A 129 -3.97 9.79 -0.83
N PRO A 130 -5.21 10.29 -0.93
CA PRO A 130 -5.71 11.03 -2.09
C PRO A 130 -4.98 12.37 -2.34
N LEU A 131 -4.46 13.00 -1.29
CA LEU A 131 -3.69 14.26 -1.35
C LEU A 131 -2.19 14.08 -1.08
N LEU A 132 -1.73 12.84 -0.94
CA LEU A 132 -0.37 12.48 -0.49
C LEU A 132 0.03 13.19 0.82
N ALA A 133 1.30 13.07 1.22
CA ALA A 133 1.83 13.83 2.33
C ALA A 133 2.03 15.31 1.91
N PRO A 134 1.65 16.30 2.73
CA PRO A 134 1.87 17.70 2.39
C PRO A 134 3.36 18.03 2.25
N HIS A 135 3.70 18.79 1.22
CA HIS A 135 5.03 19.33 1.01
C HIS A 135 5.12 20.79 1.47
N ALA A 136 6.34 21.29 1.67
CA ALA A 136 6.60 22.70 1.93
C ALA A 136 7.72 23.20 1.02
N SER A 137 7.55 24.38 0.43
CA SER A 137 8.61 24.99 -0.37
C SER A 137 9.81 25.36 0.49
N ARG A 138 11.03 25.06 0.00
CA ARG A 138 12.28 25.39 0.70
C ARG A 138 12.80 26.79 0.38
N GLU A 139 12.36 27.35 -0.74
CA GLU A 139 12.77 28.64 -1.28
C GLU A 139 11.66 29.24 -2.14
N ASP A 140 11.82 30.49 -2.58
CA ASP A 140 10.89 31.08 -3.53
C ASP A 140 11.14 30.47 -4.92
N PHE A 141 10.07 30.08 -5.63
CA PHE A 141 10.18 29.51 -6.97
C PHE A 141 8.94 29.80 -7.81
N THR A 142 9.07 29.74 -9.13
CA THR A 142 7.96 29.98 -10.07
C THR A 142 7.56 28.68 -10.76
N VAL A 143 6.26 28.40 -10.85
CA VAL A 143 5.70 27.27 -11.63
C VAL A 143 4.60 27.79 -12.54
N ASN A 144 4.71 27.51 -13.84
CA ASN A 144 3.73 27.94 -14.85
C ASN A 144 3.41 29.46 -14.78
N GLY A 145 4.41 30.28 -14.44
CA GLY A 145 4.25 31.73 -14.30
C GLY A 145 3.65 32.20 -12.97
N PHE A 146 3.41 31.30 -12.01
CA PHE A 146 2.94 31.64 -10.66
C PHE A 146 4.10 31.59 -9.66
N ASP A 147 4.29 32.66 -8.90
CA ASP A 147 5.29 32.72 -7.83
C ASP A 147 4.79 32.04 -6.57
N ILE A 148 5.57 31.08 -6.07
CA ILE A 148 5.30 30.30 -4.87
C ILE A 148 6.36 30.68 -3.82
N PRO A 149 5.96 31.27 -2.69
CA PRO A 149 6.90 31.69 -1.67
C PRO A 149 7.44 30.50 -0.87
N LYS A 150 8.64 30.70 -0.31
CA LYS A 150 9.25 29.81 0.68
C LYS A 150 8.27 29.52 1.82
N GLY A 151 8.19 28.25 2.22
CA GLY A 151 7.28 27.79 3.27
C GLY A 151 5.83 27.56 2.82
N ALA A 152 5.47 27.86 1.56
CA ALA A 152 4.16 27.52 1.03
C ALA A 152 3.90 26.01 1.14
N ARG A 153 2.71 25.66 1.66
CA ARG A 153 2.26 24.27 1.74
C ARG A 153 1.72 23.83 0.38
N ILE A 154 2.19 22.69 -0.10
CA ILE A 154 1.86 22.15 -1.42
C ILE A 154 1.18 20.79 -1.22
N PHE A 155 0.01 20.63 -1.81
CA PHE A 155 -0.71 19.35 -1.87
C PHE A 155 -0.69 18.83 -3.31
N VAL A 156 -0.48 17.53 -3.46
CA VAL A 156 -0.53 16.86 -4.76
C VAL A 156 -1.79 16.01 -4.77
N ASN A 157 -2.77 16.41 -5.57
CA ASN A 157 -4.07 15.73 -5.64
C ASN A 157 -3.98 14.50 -6.54
N ALA A 158 -3.41 13.41 -6.00
CA ALA A 158 -3.29 12.13 -6.68
C ALA A 158 -4.67 11.57 -7.09
N TRP A 159 -5.70 11.80 -6.28
CA TRP A 159 -7.08 11.39 -6.60
C TRP A 159 -7.59 12.04 -7.90
N ALA A 160 -7.39 13.35 -8.07
CA ALA A 160 -7.80 14.07 -9.27
C ALA A 160 -6.98 13.65 -10.50
N ILE A 161 -5.67 13.48 -10.34
CA ILE A 161 -4.77 13.03 -11.42
C ILE A 161 -5.22 11.65 -11.94
N SER A 162 -5.48 10.73 -11.03
CA SER A 162 -5.90 9.37 -11.37
C SER A 162 -7.29 9.30 -12.04
N ARG A 163 -8.07 10.38 -12.01
CA ARG A 163 -9.43 10.49 -12.58
C ARG A 163 -9.55 11.51 -13.71
N ASP A 164 -8.45 12.09 -14.15
CA ASP A 164 -8.48 13.08 -15.23
C ASP A 164 -8.85 12.40 -16.55
N GLU A 165 -10.04 12.71 -17.09
CA GLU A 165 -10.55 12.14 -18.35
C GLU A 165 -9.69 12.50 -19.57
N ARG A 166 -8.83 13.51 -19.46
CA ARG A 166 -7.85 13.86 -20.51
C ARG A 166 -6.70 12.86 -20.58
N VAL A 167 -6.48 12.12 -19.50
CA VAL A 167 -5.38 11.15 -19.33
C VAL A 167 -5.92 9.72 -19.32
N TRP A 168 -7.06 9.49 -18.67
CA TRP A 168 -7.66 8.18 -18.46
C TRP A 168 -9.01 8.06 -19.18
N THR A 169 -9.06 7.28 -20.26
CA THR A 169 -10.34 6.91 -20.90
C THR A 169 -11.23 6.14 -19.92
N ASP A 170 -12.52 6.49 -19.87
CA ASP A 170 -13.47 5.97 -18.88
C ASP A 170 -12.88 6.04 -17.45
N ALA A 171 -12.49 7.24 -17.01
CA ALA A 171 -11.69 7.45 -15.81
C ALA A 171 -12.31 6.85 -14.54
N GLU A 172 -13.64 6.86 -14.39
CA GLU A 172 -14.32 6.30 -13.23
C GLU A 172 -14.55 4.78 -13.30
N ARG A 173 -14.26 4.15 -14.44
CA ARG A 173 -14.48 2.72 -14.65
C ARG A 173 -13.30 1.90 -14.15
N PHE A 174 -13.58 0.90 -13.31
CA PHE A 174 -12.61 -0.14 -12.95
C PHE A 174 -12.34 -1.05 -14.15
N TYR A 175 -11.21 -0.82 -14.82
CA TYR A 175 -10.84 -1.50 -16.06
C TYR A 175 -9.35 -1.86 -16.08
N PRO A 176 -8.94 -2.96 -15.42
CA PRO A 176 -7.54 -3.38 -15.34
C PRO A 176 -6.85 -3.54 -16.69
N GLU A 177 -7.58 -3.94 -17.73
CA GLU A 177 -7.02 -4.16 -19.07
C GLU A 177 -6.47 -2.89 -19.72
N ARG A 178 -6.73 -1.69 -19.16
CA ARG A 178 -6.05 -0.45 -19.60
C ARG A 178 -4.52 -0.51 -19.46
N PHE A 179 -4.01 -1.42 -18.64
CA PHE A 179 -2.57 -1.62 -18.45
C PHE A 179 -1.97 -2.67 -19.40
N ILE A 180 -2.75 -3.30 -20.29
CA ILE A 180 -2.21 -4.24 -21.28
C ILE A 180 -1.29 -3.48 -22.25
N GLY A 181 -0.03 -3.92 -22.35
CA GLY A 181 0.96 -3.30 -23.22
C GLY A 181 1.39 -1.88 -22.78
N SER A 182 1.00 -1.46 -21.57
CA SER A 182 1.39 -0.19 -20.99
C SER A 182 2.65 -0.33 -20.14
N ASP A 183 3.56 0.63 -20.25
CA ASP A 183 4.77 0.72 -19.40
C ASP A 183 4.52 1.49 -18.09
N ILE A 184 3.27 1.89 -17.82
CA ILE A 184 2.91 2.62 -16.59
C ILE A 184 3.21 1.76 -15.36
N ASP A 185 3.98 2.32 -14.44
CA ASP A 185 4.30 1.73 -13.16
C ASP A 185 3.98 2.65 -11.97
N LEU A 186 4.07 2.07 -10.76
CA LEU A 186 3.74 2.74 -9.50
C LEU A 186 4.97 3.40 -8.84
N ARG A 187 6.13 3.44 -9.51
CA ARG A 187 7.42 3.86 -8.95
C ARG A 187 7.62 5.37 -8.99
N GLY A 188 6.58 6.14 -9.29
CA GLY A 188 6.64 7.60 -9.37
C GLY A 188 7.38 8.14 -10.59
N ARG A 189 7.46 7.34 -11.67
CA ARG A 189 8.04 7.76 -12.98
C ARG A 189 6.96 8.09 -14.02
N ASN A 190 5.74 7.63 -13.79
CA ASN A 190 4.55 7.92 -14.57
C ASN A 190 3.65 8.85 -13.76
N PHE A 191 3.65 10.15 -14.09
CA PHE A 191 2.94 11.15 -13.29
C PHE A 191 1.42 11.02 -13.34
N GLU A 192 0.90 10.31 -14.34
CA GLU A 192 -0.49 9.91 -14.44
C GLU A 192 -0.93 8.92 -13.34
N LEU A 193 0.00 8.20 -12.70
CA LEU A 193 -0.29 7.22 -11.63
C LEU A 193 0.76 7.26 -10.52
N ILE A 194 0.47 8.04 -9.47
CA ILE A 194 1.41 8.31 -8.36
C ILE A 194 0.86 7.99 -6.96
N PRO A 195 0.28 6.79 -6.71
CA PRO A 195 -0.33 6.45 -5.43
C PRO A 195 0.67 6.40 -4.27
N PHE A 196 1.97 6.31 -4.56
CA PHE A 196 3.06 6.33 -3.59
C PHE A 196 3.87 7.65 -3.62
N GLY A 197 3.37 8.67 -4.32
CA GLY A 197 4.12 9.89 -4.60
C GLY A 197 5.30 9.68 -5.54
N ALA A 198 6.16 10.70 -5.64
CA ALA A 198 7.32 10.71 -6.53
C ALA A 198 8.46 11.59 -5.98
N GLY A 199 9.64 11.48 -6.61
CA GLY A 199 10.80 12.30 -6.28
C GLY A 199 11.39 12.01 -4.89
N ARG A 200 11.96 13.04 -4.25
CA ARG A 200 12.72 12.91 -2.98
C ARG A 200 11.93 12.38 -1.79
N ARG A 201 10.59 12.39 -1.86
CA ARG A 201 9.68 11.94 -0.80
C ARG A 201 8.71 10.87 -1.30
N GLY A 202 9.08 10.13 -2.35
CA GLY A 202 8.37 8.91 -2.72
C GLY A 202 8.35 7.92 -1.55
N CYS A 203 7.27 7.14 -1.43
CA CYS A 203 7.06 6.24 -0.30
C CYS A 203 8.22 5.24 -0.14
N PRO A 204 8.93 5.23 1.00
CA PRO A 204 10.02 4.27 1.22
C PRO A 204 9.51 2.84 1.37
N GLY A 205 8.26 2.65 1.82
CA GLY A 205 7.62 1.35 2.00
C GLY A 205 6.97 0.76 0.75
N MET A 206 7.13 1.38 -0.43
CA MET A 206 6.43 0.99 -1.66
C MET A 206 6.60 -0.50 -2.00
N GLN A 207 7.84 -1.01 -1.97
CA GLN A 207 8.10 -2.40 -2.33
C GLN A 207 7.40 -3.37 -1.38
N LEU A 208 7.57 -3.17 -0.06
CA LEU A 208 6.91 -3.99 0.95
C LEU A 208 5.38 -3.91 0.85
N GLY A 209 4.83 -2.70 0.71
CA GLY A 209 3.39 -2.49 0.56
C GLY A 209 2.82 -3.20 -0.66
N LEU A 210 3.49 -3.11 -1.82
CA LEU A 210 3.05 -3.82 -3.03
C LEU A 210 3.14 -5.34 -2.87
N THR A 211 4.19 -5.85 -2.24
CA THR A 211 4.31 -7.28 -1.94
C THR A 211 3.17 -7.75 -1.04
N VAL A 212 2.91 -7.05 0.07
CA VAL A 212 1.85 -7.39 1.04
C VAL A 212 0.47 -7.34 0.39
N VAL A 213 0.12 -6.25 -0.29
CA VAL A 213 -1.18 -6.08 -0.95
C VAL A 213 -1.40 -7.19 -1.98
N ARG A 214 -0.41 -7.45 -2.85
CA ARG A 214 -0.51 -8.48 -3.89
C ARG A 214 -0.60 -9.88 -3.29
N LEU A 215 0.21 -10.20 -2.29
CA LEU A 215 0.22 -11.53 -1.66
C LEU A 215 -1.10 -11.82 -0.96
N VAL A 216 -1.59 -10.89 -0.15
CA VAL A 216 -2.85 -11.06 0.60
C VAL A 216 -4.02 -11.17 -0.36
N VAL A 217 -4.13 -10.27 -1.36
CA VAL A 217 -5.20 -10.35 -2.36
C VAL A 217 -5.11 -11.66 -3.15
N ALA A 218 -3.91 -12.07 -3.58
CA ALA A 218 -3.71 -13.33 -4.29
C ALA A 218 -4.20 -14.52 -3.46
N GLN A 219 -3.80 -14.61 -2.19
CA GLN A 219 -4.22 -15.70 -1.30
C GLN A 219 -5.73 -15.68 -1.08
N MET A 220 -6.33 -14.53 -0.80
CA MET A 220 -7.78 -14.40 -0.58
C MET A 220 -8.59 -14.81 -1.82
N VAL A 221 -8.15 -14.44 -3.02
CA VAL A 221 -8.82 -14.77 -4.28
C VAL A 221 -8.54 -16.22 -4.72
N HIS A 222 -7.36 -16.74 -4.42
CA HIS A 222 -6.98 -18.12 -4.74
C HIS A 222 -7.73 -19.12 -3.87
N CYS A 223 -7.72 -18.87 -2.56
CA CYS A 223 -8.24 -19.79 -1.55
C CYS A 223 -9.76 -19.75 -1.42
N PHE A 224 -10.42 -18.65 -1.78
CA PHE A 224 -11.85 -18.46 -1.54
C PHE A 224 -12.61 -17.95 -2.75
N ASP A 225 -13.82 -18.46 -2.92
CA ASP A 225 -14.88 -17.84 -3.71
C ASP A 225 -15.63 -16.90 -2.77
N TRP A 226 -16.04 -15.74 -3.27
CA TRP A 226 -16.60 -14.67 -2.46
C TRP A 226 -18.02 -14.35 -2.88
N GLU A 227 -18.94 -14.35 -1.92
CA GLU A 227 -20.34 -13.99 -2.11
C GLU A 227 -20.73 -12.84 -1.19
N LEU A 228 -21.58 -11.94 -1.67
CA LEU A 228 -22.16 -10.89 -0.83
C LEU A 228 -23.35 -11.44 -0.03
N PRO A 229 -23.55 -11.00 1.22
CA PRO A 229 -24.64 -11.50 2.06
C PRO A 229 -26.00 -11.18 1.46
N ASN A 230 -27.00 -12.02 1.77
CA ASN A 230 -28.41 -11.82 1.43
C ASN A 230 -28.70 -11.71 -0.08
N GLY A 231 -27.83 -12.25 -0.94
CA GLY A 231 -28.03 -12.22 -2.40
C GLY A 231 -27.79 -10.85 -3.04
N MET A 232 -27.13 -9.94 -2.33
CA MET A 232 -26.77 -8.60 -2.82
C MET A 232 -25.95 -8.70 -4.12
N LEU A 233 -26.28 -7.85 -5.09
CA LEU A 233 -25.52 -7.72 -6.33
C LEU A 233 -24.26 -6.89 -6.11
N GLY A 234 -23.19 -7.18 -6.85
CA GLY A 234 -21.96 -6.40 -6.78
C GLY A 234 -22.17 -4.90 -7.04
N SER A 235 -23.13 -4.53 -7.89
CA SER A 235 -23.50 -3.14 -8.16
C SER A 235 -24.12 -2.40 -6.97
N GLU A 236 -24.65 -3.12 -5.99
CA GLU A 236 -25.27 -2.58 -4.77
C GLU A 236 -24.26 -2.42 -3.62
N LEU A 237 -23.04 -2.93 -3.79
CA LEU A 237 -21.97 -2.78 -2.80
C LEU A 237 -21.67 -1.29 -2.59
N ASP A 238 -21.70 -0.84 -1.33
CA ASP A 238 -21.33 0.53 -0.97
C ASP A 238 -19.85 0.75 -1.29
N MET A 239 -19.54 1.79 -2.05
CA MET A 239 -18.17 2.16 -2.46
C MET A 239 -17.82 3.58 -1.99
N ARG A 240 -18.55 4.14 -1.01
CA ARG A 240 -18.23 5.45 -0.44
C ARG A 240 -16.91 5.40 0.32
N GLU A 241 -16.17 6.48 0.23
CA GLU A 241 -14.90 6.70 0.91
C GLU A 241 -15.12 7.44 2.24
N GLU A 242 -14.33 7.14 3.26
CA GLU A 242 -14.18 7.98 4.45
C GLU A 242 -12.95 8.86 4.29
N PHE A 243 -13.13 10.19 4.26
CA PHE A 243 -12.02 11.12 4.03
C PHE A 243 -11.13 11.25 5.27
N GLY A 244 -9.84 11.04 5.08
CA GLY A 244 -8.81 11.20 6.10
C GLY A 244 -7.42 11.29 5.48
N LEU A 245 -6.38 11.18 6.32
CA LEU A 245 -5.00 11.02 5.82
C LEU A 245 -4.88 9.75 4.97
N VAL A 246 -5.50 8.68 5.46
CA VAL A 246 -5.80 7.46 4.72
C VAL A 246 -7.29 7.47 4.40
N CYS A 247 -7.65 7.02 3.20
CA CYS A 247 -9.02 7.02 2.69
C CYS A 247 -9.56 5.59 2.51
N PRO A 248 -10.03 4.95 3.60
CA PRO A 248 -10.64 3.63 3.53
C PRO A 248 -12.09 3.70 3.02
N ARG A 249 -12.71 2.54 2.83
CA ARG A 249 -14.16 2.45 2.62
C ARG A 249 -14.91 2.96 3.86
N ALA A 250 -15.99 3.71 3.64
CA ALA A 250 -16.83 4.25 4.71
C ALA A 250 -17.57 3.15 5.50
N ASN A 251 -17.75 1.97 4.91
CA ASN A 251 -18.33 0.80 5.56
C ASN A 251 -17.48 -0.43 5.26
N HIS A 252 -17.23 -1.24 6.29
CA HIS A 252 -16.52 -2.51 6.18
C HIS A 252 -17.13 -3.39 5.08
N LEU A 253 -16.26 -4.01 4.28
CA LEU A 253 -16.65 -5.03 3.33
C LEU A 253 -17.13 -6.28 4.07
N LEU A 254 -18.40 -6.65 3.88
CA LEU A 254 -18.97 -7.90 4.38
C LEU A 254 -19.14 -8.87 3.22
N ALA A 255 -18.43 -9.99 3.27
CA ALA A 255 -18.48 -11.04 2.26
C ALA A 255 -18.31 -12.43 2.90
N ILE A 256 -18.90 -13.44 2.27
CA ILE A 256 -18.92 -14.83 2.73
C ILE A 256 -17.89 -15.62 1.91
N PRO A 257 -16.83 -16.16 2.54
CA PRO A 257 -15.83 -16.96 1.84
C PRO A 257 -16.26 -18.43 1.73
N THR A 258 -16.05 -19.03 0.55
CA THR A 258 -16.17 -20.48 0.33
C THR A 258 -14.82 -21.05 -0.12
N TRP A 259 -14.28 -22.03 0.60
CA TRP A 259 -12.96 -22.61 0.32
C TRP A 259 -12.88 -23.27 -1.07
N ARG A 260 -11.77 -23.04 -1.79
CA ARG A 260 -11.55 -23.48 -3.18
C ARG A 260 -10.42 -24.48 -3.38
N LEU A 261 -9.40 -24.48 -2.51
CA LEU A 261 -8.25 -25.36 -2.72
C LEU A 261 -8.62 -26.80 -2.40
N LYS A 262 -7.95 -27.74 -3.08
CA LYS A 262 -8.11 -29.17 -2.79
C LYS A 262 -7.08 -29.55 -1.74
N ASP A 263 -7.51 -30.33 -0.75
CA ASP A 263 -6.62 -31.02 0.19
C ASP A 263 -5.64 -31.96 -0.55
#